data_AF-A0A957NV88-F1
#
_entry.id   AF-A0A957NV88-F1
#
_cell.length_a   1.000
_cell.length_b   1.000
_cell.length_c   1.000
_cell.angle_alpha   90.00
_cell.angle_beta   90.00
_cell.angle_gamma   90.00
#
_symmetry.space_group_name_H-M   'P 1'
#
loop_
_entity.id
_entity.type
_entity.pdbx_description
1 polymer ?
#
loop_
_entity_poly.entity_id
_entity_poly.type
_entity_poly.pdbx_seq_one_letter_code
_entity_poly.pdbx_strand_id
1 'polypeptide(L)'
;MNTVLTSLLHLFDQKEITYCLLRGDGQSNAPDFPPQTDNSTTTEIDLLVAENRLTDVQSLLAQLGFVALPGWGHAPHHFYVAYDQQQDGWLKLDVVTEASYGRPTRALRTNLAVGCLQTRRRLGAGFAPAPEYELAMLLLHCLLDKGYFKPEHQARLQSLLEQVSDDKLLVQLFTQTGIGLRSKAELADIVRRGAWNSLLARQAQLITHLTGSDAMGVRMRQFKGRILRKLNAAINFRRPRAVSVAVLAPDGAGKSTVTEGLAHTFYFPVRTIYMGLYQKQSAGKRSLLGRMGLAGRILRQWLRYGGALRHLAQRRLVIFDRYTYDALLTADGDAGWRKQGRRWLLANCCPAPDLVILLDAPGELLFARKGEHTAELLETQRQQYLGLRNRIPNMTVVDATQDSEQVRRTVTALIWRSYLRRQHGRDVTVINAPAVNSESVLAN
;
A
#
# COMPACT_ATOMS: atom_id res chain seq x y z
N MET A 1 2.71 -18.07 5.75
CA MET A 1 1.58 -17.15 5.48
C MET A 1 1.92 -15.78 6.04
N ASN A 2 1.46 -14.67 5.43
CA ASN A 2 1.79 -13.32 5.91
C ASN A 2 1.30 -13.11 7.37
N THR A 3 2.12 -12.52 8.25
CA THR A 3 1.80 -12.42 9.69
C THR A 3 0.60 -11.50 9.92
N VAL A 4 0.51 -10.41 9.15
CA VAL A 4 -0.62 -9.47 9.18
C VAL A 4 -1.90 -10.15 8.68
N LEU A 5 -1.83 -10.97 7.63
CA LEU A 5 -2.98 -11.75 7.14
C LEU A 5 -3.49 -12.74 8.19
N THR A 6 -2.59 -13.51 8.81
CA THR A 6 -2.95 -14.51 9.83
C THR A 6 -3.68 -13.84 11.00
N SER A 7 -3.17 -12.68 11.43
CA SER A 7 -3.78 -11.86 12.49
C SER A 7 -5.15 -11.29 12.09
N LEU A 8 -5.32 -10.90 10.82
CA LEU A 8 -6.60 -10.43 10.28
C LEU A 8 -7.66 -11.53 10.30
N LEU A 9 -7.35 -12.72 9.79
CA LEU A 9 -8.29 -13.84 9.73
C LEU A 9 -8.70 -14.28 11.14
N HIS A 10 -7.73 -14.37 12.06
CA HIS A 10 -7.99 -14.67 13.47
C HIS A 10 -8.89 -13.61 14.14
N LEU A 11 -8.65 -12.32 13.91
CA LEU A 11 -9.51 -11.25 14.44
C LEU A 11 -10.91 -11.24 13.80
N PHE A 12 -11.04 -11.61 12.53
CA PHE A 12 -12.34 -11.77 11.90
C PHE A 12 -13.13 -12.94 12.49
N ASP A 13 -12.48 -14.08 12.74
CA ASP A 13 -13.08 -15.22 13.44
C ASP A 13 -13.52 -14.81 14.86
N GLN A 14 -12.62 -14.18 15.64
CA GLN A 14 -12.92 -13.70 17.01
C GLN A 14 -14.03 -12.64 17.09
N LYS A 15 -14.30 -11.91 16.00
CA LYS A 15 -15.34 -10.87 15.92
C LYS A 15 -16.56 -11.31 15.11
N GLU A 16 -16.64 -12.59 14.74
CA GLU A 16 -17.71 -13.18 13.93
C GLU A 16 -18.00 -12.35 12.67
N ILE A 17 -16.95 -11.84 12.03
CA ILE A 17 -17.07 -11.11 10.76
C ILE A 17 -17.43 -12.14 9.70
N THR A 18 -18.53 -11.90 8.98
CA THR A 18 -18.91 -12.72 7.83
C THR A 18 -18.14 -12.22 6.60
N TYR A 19 -17.07 -12.94 6.27
CA TYR A 19 -16.18 -12.67 5.13
C TYR A 19 -15.95 -13.93 4.29
N CYS A 20 -15.41 -13.75 3.09
CA CYS A 20 -14.99 -14.81 2.20
C CYS A 20 -13.79 -14.35 1.36
N LEU A 21 -12.70 -15.12 1.36
CA LEU A 21 -11.51 -14.88 0.54
C LEU A 21 -11.82 -15.26 -0.91
N LEU A 22 -11.93 -14.26 -1.77
CA LEU A 22 -11.99 -14.48 -3.20
C LEU A 22 -10.56 -14.69 -3.71
N ARG A 23 -10.32 -15.76 -4.46
CA ARG A 23 -9.01 -15.96 -5.10
C ARG A 23 -8.85 -14.91 -6.19
N GLY A 24 -7.93 -13.97 -5.99
CA GLY A 24 -7.68 -12.89 -6.94
C GLY A 24 -7.00 -13.34 -8.22
N ASP A 25 -7.06 -12.51 -9.27
CA ASP A 25 -6.41 -12.75 -10.58
C ASP A 25 -4.87 -12.65 -10.56
N GLY A 26 -4.27 -12.61 -9.38
CA GLY A 26 -2.82 -12.57 -9.19
C GLY A 26 -2.20 -13.91 -9.55
N GLN A 27 -1.08 -13.88 -10.28
CA GLN A 27 -0.27 -15.06 -10.56
C GLN A 27 0.14 -15.73 -9.24
N SER A 28 -0.48 -16.86 -8.91
CA SER A 28 0.10 -17.99 -8.18
C SER A 28 -0.98 -19.05 -7.98
N ASN A 29 -0.75 -20.24 -8.53
CA ASN A 29 -1.54 -21.41 -8.15
C ASN A 29 -1.31 -21.69 -6.67
N ALA A 30 -2.37 -22.03 -5.94
CA ALA A 30 -2.20 -22.70 -4.64
C ALA A 30 -1.81 -24.17 -4.88
N PRO A 31 -1.08 -24.84 -3.96
CA PRO A 31 -0.49 -24.34 -2.72
C PRO A 31 0.97 -23.88 -2.91
N ASP A 32 1.49 -23.17 -1.91
CA ASP A 32 2.86 -22.61 -1.85
C ASP A 32 3.20 -21.50 -2.87
N PHE A 33 3.60 -20.33 -2.34
CA PHE A 33 4.03 -19.12 -3.08
C PHE A 33 5.33 -19.35 -3.90
N PRO A 34 5.77 -18.41 -4.78
CA PRO A 34 5.11 -17.58 -5.81
C PRO A 34 5.72 -17.82 -7.22
N PRO A 35 5.30 -17.15 -8.32
CA PRO A 35 6.07 -15.98 -8.85
C PRO A 35 5.26 -14.97 -9.73
N GLN A 36 5.77 -13.86 -10.30
CA GLN A 36 6.76 -12.80 -9.95
C GLN A 36 6.67 -11.65 -11.01
N THR A 37 6.80 -10.37 -10.62
CA THR A 37 7.29 -9.27 -11.48
C THR A 37 8.05 -8.21 -10.67
N ASP A 38 9.37 -8.12 -10.87
CA ASP A 38 10.39 -7.09 -10.54
C ASP A 38 10.38 -6.32 -9.20
N ASN A 39 9.42 -6.56 -8.30
CA ASN A 39 9.36 -6.04 -6.93
C ASN A 39 8.48 -7.00 -6.08
N SER A 40 8.91 -8.26 -6.00
CA SER A 40 8.10 -9.44 -5.65
C SER A 40 7.73 -9.62 -4.17
N THR A 41 7.55 -8.53 -3.41
CA THR A 41 7.18 -8.59 -1.99
C THR A 41 5.73 -8.22 -1.70
N THR A 42 4.93 -7.86 -2.72
CA THR A 42 3.50 -7.52 -2.55
C THR A 42 2.59 -8.74 -2.77
N THR A 43 1.87 -9.16 -1.73
CA THR A 43 0.76 -10.12 -1.79
C THR A 43 -0.55 -9.37 -2.01
N GLU A 44 -1.36 -9.76 -3.00
CA GLU A 44 -2.70 -9.21 -3.23
C GLU A 44 -3.79 -10.24 -2.88
N ILE A 45 -4.86 -9.81 -2.21
CA ILE A 45 -5.99 -10.67 -1.80
C ILE A 45 -7.30 -9.93 -1.99
N ASP A 46 -8.26 -10.55 -2.67
CA ASP A 46 -9.64 -10.07 -2.77
C ASP A 46 -10.48 -10.64 -1.60
N LEU A 47 -11.24 -9.79 -0.93
CA LEU A 47 -12.01 -10.12 0.26
C LEU A 47 -13.47 -9.67 0.11
N LEU A 48 -14.39 -10.61 0.00
CA LEU A 48 -15.81 -10.33 0.11
C LEU A 48 -16.23 -10.21 1.58
N VAL A 49 -16.93 -9.14 1.94
CA VAL A 49 -17.44 -8.88 3.30
C VAL A 49 -18.90 -8.47 3.22
N ALA A 50 -19.71 -8.85 4.20
CA ALA A 50 -21.08 -8.35 4.31
C ALA A 50 -21.10 -6.81 4.45
N GLU A 51 -21.92 -6.12 3.65
CA GLU A 51 -21.91 -4.63 3.58
C GLU A 51 -22.13 -3.96 4.94
N ASN A 52 -23.01 -4.53 5.78
CA ASN A 52 -23.30 -4.07 7.14
C ASN A 52 -22.12 -4.22 8.12
N ARG A 53 -21.06 -4.96 7.78
CA ARG A 53 -19.84 -5.14 8.58
C ARG A 53 -18.63 -4.37 8.03
N LEU A 54 -18.80 -3.60 6.94
CA LEU A 54 -17.69 -2.88 6.30
C LEU A 54 -17.02 -1.87 7.25
N THR A 55 -17.77 -1.18 8.10
CA THR A 55 -17.23 -0.21 9.08
C THR A 55 -16.45 -0.90 10.21
N ASP A 56 -16.89 -2.07 10.65
CA ASP A 56 -16.17 -2.89 11.63
C ASP A 56 -14.84 -3.38 11.05
N VAL A 57 -14.88 -3.90 9.82
CA VAL A 57 -13.68 -4.33 9.07
C VAL A 57 -12.72 -3.17 8.84
N GLN A 58 -13.21 -1.97 8.50
CA GLN A 58 -12.39 -0.76 8.37
C GLN A 58 -11.65 -0.41 9.67
N SER A 59 -12.31 -0.59 10.81
CA SER A 59 -11.73 -0.32 12.13
C SER A 59 -10.66 -1.36 12.50
N LEU A 60 -10.94 -2.65 12.26
CA LEU A 60 -9.98 -3.75 12.47
C LEU A 60 -8.75 -3.64 11.56
N LEU A 61 -8.96 -3.28 10.28
CA LEU A 61 -7.87 -3.05 9.33
C LEU A 61 -6.96 -1.89 9.79
N ALA A 62 -7.53 -0.77 10.26
CA ALA A 62 -6.75 0.33 10.80
C ALA A 62 -5.90 -0.09 12.03
N GLN A 63 -6.48 -0.90 12.93
CA GLN A 63 -5.79 -1.45 14.10
C GLN A 63 -4.65 -2.43 13.73
N LEU A 64 -4.78 -3.14 12.62
CA LEU A 64 -3.73 -4.01 12.07
C LEU A 64 -2.69 -3.27 11.21
N GLY A 65 -2.76 -1.93 11.15
CA GLY A 65 -1.81 -1.12 10.42
C GLY A 65 -2.05 -1.03 8.91
N PHE A 66 -3.29 -1.27 8.47
CA PHE A 66 -3.67 -1.01 7.08
C PHE A 66 -3.99 0.46 6.81
N VAL A 67 -3.42 1.00 5.73
CA VAL A 67 -3.73 2.33 5.17
C VAL A 67 -4.74 2.14 4.03
N ALA A 68 -5.89 2.82 4.10
CA ALA A 68 -6.90 2.72 3.04
C ALA A 68 -6.54 3.60 1.85
N LEU A 69 -6.39 2.99 0.67
CA LEU A 69 -6.12 3.73 -0.56
C LEU A 69 -7.42 4.38 -1.09
N PRO A 70 -7.34 5.61 -1.63
CA PRO A 70 -8.48 6.31 -2.21
C PRO A 70 -9.04 5.66 -3.50
N GLY A 71 -10.08 4.84 -3.37
CA GLY A 71 -10.82 4.16 -4.46
C GLY A 71 -11.91 4.98 -5.17
N TRP A 72 -11.68 6.29 -5.42
CA TRP A 72 -12.70 7.16 -6.04
C TRP A 72 -13.12 6.66 -7.44
N GLY A 73 -14.39 6.27 -7.58
CA GLY A 73 -14.92 5.69 -8.82
C GLY A 73 -14.58 4.21 -9.04
N HIS A 74 -14.22 3.49 -7.97
CA HIS A 74 -13.99 2.04 -7.95
C HIS A 74 -14.97 1.26 -7.05
N ALA A 75 -15.89 1.94 -6.34
CA ALA A 75 -16.98 1.31 -5.59
C ALA A 75 -17.66 0.20 -6.42
N PRO A 76 -17.90 -1.00 -5.86
CA PRO A 76 -17.89 -1.36 -4.43
C PRO A 76 -16.51 -1.75 -3.85
N HIS A 77 -15.40 -1.49 -4.56
CA HIS A 77 -14.04 -1.87 -4.11
C HIS A 77 -13.45 -0.86 -3.13
N HIS A 78 -12.93 -1.37 -2.01
CA HIS A 78 -12.22 -0.63 -0.98
C HIS A 78 -10.81 -1.22 -0.81
N PHE A 79 -9.81 -0.48 -1.27
CA PHE A 79 -8.42 -0.95 -1.28
C PHE A 79 -7.70 -0.59 0.02
N TYR A 80 -6.96 -1.53 0.58
CA TYR A 80 -6.13 -1.36 1.77
C TYR A 80 -4.74 -1.93 1.52
N VAL A 81 -3.73 -1.39 2.17
CA VAL A 81 -2.35 -1.89 2.13
C VAL A 81 -1.80 -1.94 3.55
N ALA A 82 -0.96 -2.90 3.89
CA ALA A 82 -0.14 -2.93 5.10
C ALA A 82 1.30 -3.35 4.77
N TYR A 83 2.25 -3.02 5.65
CA TYR A 83 3.62 -3.51 5.61
C TYR A 83 3.83 -4.55 6.72
N ASP A 84 4.25 -5.75 6.35
CA ASP A 84 4.74 -6.77 7.27
C ASP A 84 6.25 -6.58 7.46
N GLN A 85 6.65 -6.08 8.63
CA GLN A 85 8.07 -5.84 8.94
C GLN A 85 8.87 -7.13 9.16
N GLN A 86 8.22 -8.24 9.53
CA GLN A 86 8.89 -9.53 9.75
C GLN A 86 9.26 -10.18 8.41
N GLN A 87 8.31 -10.18 7.47
CA GLN A 87 8.47 -10.77 6.15
C GLN A 87 8.97 -9.77 5.11
N ASP A 88 9.10 -8.49 5.49
CA ASP A 88 9.55 -7.38 4.64
C ASP A 88 8.74 -7.25 3.34
N GLY A 89 7.44 -7.43 3.50
CA GLY A 89 6.49 -7.54 2.41
C GLY A 89 5.28 -6.65 2.58
N TRP A 90 4.63 -6.39 1.46
CA TRP A 90 3.40 -5.62 1.41
C TRP A 90 2.21 -6.55 1.28
N LEU A 91 1.13 -6.25 2.00
CA LEU A 91 -0.14 -6.96 1.88
C LEU A 91 -1.20 -5.98 1.41
N LYS A 92 -1.72 -6.18 0.21
CA LYS A 92 -2.81 -5.40 -0.37
C LYS A 92 -4.10 -6.21 -0.31
N LEU A 93 -5.14 -5.61 0.26
CA LEU A 93 -6.48 -6.18 0.29
C LEU A 93 -7.41 -5.35 -0.59
N ASP A 94 -8.16 -6.02 -1.46
CA ASP A 94 -9.30 -5.43 -2.17
C ASP A 94 -10.59 -5.93 -1.51
N VAL A 95 -11.17 -5.09 -0.65
CA VAL A 95 -12.38 -5.42 0.10
C VAL A 95 -13.60 -5.02 -0.71
N VAL A 96 -14.43 -6.00 -1.05
CA VAL A 96 -15.68 -5.82 -1.81
C VAL A 96 -16.89 -6.18 -0.95
N THR A 97 -17.99 -5.46 -1.13
CA THR A 97 -19.28 -5.76 -0.49
C THR A 97 -20.31 -6.36 -1.44
N GLU A 98 -20.11 -6.19 -2.76
CA GLU A 98 -21.02 -6.67 -3.81
C GLU A 98 -20.21 -7.32 -4.95
N ALA A 99 -20.72 -8.42 -5.49
CA ALA A 99 -20.18 -9.04 -6.70
C ALA A 99 -20.63 -8.24 -7.93
N SER A 100 -19.73 -7.40 -8.46
CA SER A 100 -20.01 -6.50 -9.58
C SER A 100 -18.94 -6.57 -10.67
N TYR A 101 -19.36 -6.38 -11.92
CA TYR A 101 -18.57 -6.69 -13.11
C TYR A 101 -18.68 -5.60 -14.19
N GLY A 102 -17.72 -5.61 -15.12
CA GLY A 102 -17.69 -4.77 -16.31
C GLY A 102 -16.56 -3.74 -16.32
N ARG A 103 -16.09 -3.39 -17.52
CA ARG A 103 -15.06 -2.37 -17.77
C ARG A 103 -15.64 -1.13 -18.47
N PRO A 104 -15.07 0.07 -18.26
CA PRO A 104 -14.01 0.44 -17.32
C PRO A 104 -14.55 0.75 -15.89
N THR A 105 -15.82 0.43 -15.63
CA THR A 105 -16.50 0.64 -14.34
C THR A 105 -17.40 -0.57 -14.12
N ARG A 106 -17.28 -1.22 -12.96
CA ARG A 106 -18.05 -2.41 -12.55
C ARG A 106 -19.50 -2.04 -12.26
N ALA A 107 -20.27 -1.74 -13.31
CA ALA A 107 -21.61 -1.20 -13.22
C ALA A 107 -22.70 -2.28 -13.18
N LEU A 108 -22.37 -3.50 -13.64
CA LEU A 108 -23.25 -4.66 -13.66
C LEU A 108 -23.19 -5.32 -12.27
N ARG A 109 -24.28 -5.22 -11.51
CA ARG A 109 -24.37 -5.80 -10.16
C ARG A 109 -24.96 -7.20 -10.22
N THR A 110 -24.59 -8.05 -9.27
CA THR A 110 -25.19 -9.36 -9.07
C THR A 110 -25.45 -9.60 -7.58
N ASN A 111 -26.47 -10.40 -7.26
CA ASN A 111 -26.82 -10.73 -5.88
C ASN A 111 -26.04 -11.96 -5.36
N LEU A 112 -24.95 -12.36 -6.04
CA LEU A 112 -24.14 -13.52 -5.68
C LEU A 112 -23.43 -13.37 -4.32
N ALA A 113 -23.14 -12.13 -3.92
CA ALA A 113 -22.39 -11.83 -2.70
C ALA A 113 -23.03 -12.43 -1.42
N VAL A 114 -24.35 -12.27 -1.26
CA VAL A 114 -25.06 -12.76 -0.07
C VAL A 114 -25.02 -14.28 0.02
N GLY A 115 -25.35 -14.98 -1.08
CA GLY A 115 -25.30 -16.44 -1.12
C GLY A 115 -23.89 -17.00 -0.94
N CYS A 116 -22.88 -16.37 -1.57
CA CYS A 116 -21.48 -16.73 -1.42
C CYS A 116 -20.99 -16.64 0.04
N LEU A 117 -21.41 -15.59 0.77
CA LEU A 117 -21.10 -15.42 2.20
C LEU A 117 -21.86 -16.41 3.09
N GLN A 118 -23.09 -16.78 2.72
CA GLN A 118 -23.91 -17.75 3.45
C GLN A 118 -23.40 -19.19 3.28
N THR A 119 -22.98 -19.58 2.07
CA THR A 119 -22.49 -20.93 1.75
C THR A 119 -20.96 -21.06 1.82
N ARG A 120 -20.27 -20.10 2.45
CA ARG A 120 -18.81 -20.11 2.57
C ARG A 120 -18.31 -21.37 3.29
N ARG A 121 -17.22 -21.96 2.80
CA ARG A 121 -16.56 -23.14 3.40
C ARG A 121 -15.27 -22.73 4.10
N ARG A 122 -14.92 -23.39 5.21
CA ARG A 122 -13.60 -23.25 5.84
C ARG A 122 -12.54 -23.82 4.89
N LEU A 123 -11.46 -23.07 4.68
CA LEU A 123 -10.31 -23.48 3.88
C LEU A 123 -9.04 -22.99 4.57
N GLY A 124 -8.40 -23.88 5.33
CA GLY A 124 -7.30 -23.53 6.23
C GLY A 124 -7.75 -22.50 7.28
N ALA A 125 -6.95 -21.45 7.45
CA ALA A 125 -7.18 -20.39 8.44
C ALA A 125 -8.29 -19.38 8.07
N GLY A 126 -9.00 -19.55 6.94
CA GLY A 126 -10.04 -18.61 6.52
C GLY A 126 -11.22 -19.28 5.84
N PHE A 127 -12.13 -18.46 5.30
CA PHE A 127 -13.29 -18.93 4.53
C PHE A 127 -13.11 -18.65 3.04
N ALA A 128 -13.53 -19.57 2.20
CA ALA A 128 -13.56 -19.48 0.73
C ALA A 128 -14.97 -19.79 0.20
N PRO A 129 -15.30 -19.45 -1.06
CA PRO A 129 -16.64 -19.72 -1.58
C PRO A 129 -16.92 -21.22 -1.69
N ALA A 130 -18.20 -21.59 -1.65
CA ALA A 130 -18.63 -22.88 -2.18
C ALA A 130 -18.24 -22.99 -3.67
N PRO A 131 -17.88 -24.19 -4.17
CA PRO A 131 -17.45 -24.38 -5.56
C PRO A 131 -18.42 -23.79 -6.60
N GLU A 132 -19.72 -23.87 -6.35
CA GLU A 132 -20.81 -23.35 -7.18
C GLU A 132 -20.72 -21.83 -7.34
N TYR A 133 -20.51 -21.10 -6.24
CA TYR A 133 -20.34 -19.65 -6.24
C TYR A 133 -18.97 -19.23 -6.79
N GLU A 134 -17.89 -19.95 -6.45
CA GLU A 134 -16.55 -19.66 -6.99
C GLU A 134 -16.55 -19.77 -8.53
N LEU A 135 -17.16 -20.84 -9.06
CA LEU A 135 -17.28 -21.10 -10.49
C LEU A 135 -18.14 -20.03 -11.17
N ALA A 136 -19.32 -19.71 -10.63
CA ALA A 136 -20.19 -18.69 -11.20
C ALA A 136 -19.50 -17.30 -11.23
N MET A 137 -18.84 -16.92 -10.13
CA MET A 137 -18.11 -15.64 -10.05
C MET A 137 -16.91 -15.59 -10.99
N LEU A 138 -16.17 -16.69 -11.14
CA LEU A 138 -15.01 -16.78 -12.06
C LEU A 138 -15.44 -16.77 -13.53
N LEU A 139 -16.55 -17.41 -13.89
CA LEU A 139 -17.14 -17.30 -15.23
C LEU A 139 -17.52 -15.85 -15.55
N LEU A 140 -18.29 -15.20 -14.67
CA LEU A 140 -18.69 -13.79 -14.88
C LEU A 140 -17.48 -12.88 -15.00
N HIS A 141 -16.45 -13.11 -14.18
CA HIS A 141 -15.21 -12.36 -14.26
C HIS A 141 -14.50 -12.53 -15.62
N CYS A 142 -14.34 -13.77 -16.11
CA CYS A 142 -13.74 -14.02 -17.43
C CYS A 142 -14.56 -13.39 -18.57
N LEU A 143 -15.89 -13.49 -18.50
CA LEU A 143 -16.82 -13.00 -19.51
C LEU A 143 -16.96 -11.46 -19.52
N LEU A 144 -17.09 -10.82 -18.36
CA LEU A 144 -17.48 -9.40 -18.26
C LEU A 144 -16.31 -8.47 -17.93
N ASP A 145 -15.29 -8.95 -17.21
CA ASP A 145 -14.10 -8.15 -16.90
C ASP A 145 -12.99 -8.41 -17.92
N LYS A 146 -12.56 -9.66 -18.12
CA LYS A 146 -11.40 -9.96 -18.99
C LYS A 146 -11.78 -9.92 -20.47
N GLY A 147 -12.91 -10.52 -20.85
CA GLY A 147 -13.29 -10.78 -22.24
C GLY A 147 -12.55 -11.98 -22.87
N TYR A 148 -11.89 -12.81 -22.06
CA TYR A 148 -11.17 -14.02 -22.45
C TYR A 148 -10.91 -14.91 -21.23
N PHE A 149 -10.53 -16.16 -21.47
CA PHE A 149 -10.21 -17.14 -20.43
C PHE A 149 -8.70 -17.43 -20.42
N LYS A 150 -7.98 -17.02 -19.36
CA LYS A 150 -6.57 -17.39 -19.15
C LYS A 150 -6.41 -18.90 -18.89
N PRO A 151 -5.28 -19.54 -19.23
CA PRO A 151 -5.02 -20.96 -18.90
C PRO A 151 -5.21 -21.29 -17.41
N GLU A 152 -4.72 -20.43 -16.51
CA GLU A 152 -4.92 -20.53 -15.04
C GLU A 152 -6.42 -20.58 -14.67
N HIS A 153 -7.23 -19.72 -15.29
CA HIS A 153 -8.68 -19.65 -15.03
C HIS A 153 -9.40 -20.86 -15.64
N GLN A 154 -8.96 -21.35 -16.81
CA GLN A 154 -9.49 -22.57 -17.44
C GLN A 154 -9.25 -23.80 -16.54
N ALA A 155 -8.02 -23.98 -16.05
CA ALA A 155 -7.67 -25.05 -15.13
C ALA A 155 -8.45 -24.95 -13.80
N ARG A 156 -8.63 -23.73 -13.26
CA ARG A 156 -9.44 -23.53 -12.06
C ARG A 156 -10.91 -23.85 -12.29
N LEU A 157 -11.50 -23.46 -13.43
CA LEU A 157 -12.88 -23.80 -13.77
C LEU A 157 -13.08 -25.32 -13.92
N GLN A 158 -12.12 -26.04 -14.50
CA GLN A 158 -12.15 -27.51 -14.56
C GLN A 158 -12.10 -28.13 -13.16
N SER A 159 -11.15 -27.72 -12.32
CA SER A 159 -11.04 -28.18 -10.93
C SER A 159 -12.29 -27.86 -10.09
N LEU A 160 -12.98 -26.74 -10.38
CA LEU A 160 -14.22 -26.38 -9.71
C LEU A 160 -15.42 -27.20 -10.19
N LEU A 161 -15.50 -27.54 -11.48
CA LEU A 161 -16.54 -28.45 -12.00
C LEU A 161 -16.52 -29.83 -11.30
N GLU A 162 -15.32 -30.35 -11.01
CA GLU A 162 -15.15 -31.60 -10.26
C GLU A 162 -15.59 -31.46 -8.79
N GLN A 163 -15.43 -30.28 -8.19
CA GLN A 163 -15.84 -29.98 -6.80
C GLN A 163 -17.32 -29.60 -6.62
N VAL A 164 -18.04 -29.23 -7.69
CA VAL A 164 -19.47 -28.87 -7.58
C VAL A 164 -20.27 -30.08 -7.10
N SER A 165 -21.00 -29.88 -6.03
CA SER A 165 -21.83 -30.86 -5.33
C SER A 165 -23.33 -30.63 -5.55
N ASP A 166 -23.76 -29.37 -5.72
CA ASP A 166 -25.15 -29.02 -5.97
C ASP A 166 -25.35 -28.45 -7.40
N ASP A 167 -25.65 -29.37 -8.32
CA ASP A 167 -26.02 -29.06 -9.70
C ASP A 167 -27.27 -28.18 -9.81
N LYS A 168 -28.22 -28.26 -8.85
CA LYS A 168 -29.45 -27.45 -8.88
C LYS A 168 -29.14 -26.00 -8.52
N LEU A 169 -28.37 -25.79 -7.46
CA LEU A 169 -27.86 -24.46 -7.09
C LEU A 169 -27.06 -23.87 -8.25
N LEU A 170 -26.14 -24.63 -8.86
CA LEU A 170 -25.33 -24.14 -9.97
C LEU A 170 -26.21 -23.65 -11.16
N VAL A 171 -27.25 -24.41 -11.53
CA VAL A 171 -28.20 -24.01 -12.59
C VAL A 171 -29.05 -22.80 -12.18
N GLN A 172 -29.42 -22.68 -10.91
CA GLN A 172 -30.07 -21.46 -10.39
C GLN A 172 -29.14 -20.25 -10.53
N LEU A 173 -27.85 -20.37 -10.20
CA LEU A 173 -26.86 -19.29 -10.35
C LEU A 173 -26.66 -18.90 -11.83
N PHE A 174 -26.60 -19.86 -12.76
CA PHE A 174 -26.52 -19.58 -14.19
C PHE A 174 -27.78 -18.87 -14.73
N THR A 175 -28.94 -19.22 -14.20
CA THR A 175 -30.24 -18.61 -14.56
C THR A 175 -30.34 -17.19 -14.00
N GLN A 176 -30.04 -17.01 -12.72
CA GLN A 176 -30.04 -15.72 -12.03
C GLN A 176 -29.11 -14.72 -12.70
N THR A 177 -27.90 -15.16 -13.07
CA THR A 177 -26.88 -14.30 -13.66
C THR A 177 -27.11 -14.04 -15.16
N GLY A 178 -27.85 -14.91 -15.87
CA GLY A 178 -28.08 -14.76 -17.32
C GLY A 178 -27.00 -15.40 -18.21
N ILE A 179 -26.18 -16.32 -17.66
CA ILE A 179 -25.16 -17.07 -18.42
C ILE A 179 -25.83 -18.06 -19.40
N GLY A 180 -27.07 -18.47 -19.13
CA GLY A 180 -27.91 -19.26 -20.05
C GLY A 180 -27.48 -20.72 -20.23
N LEU A 181 -26.59 -21.23 -19.38
CA LEU A 181 -26.26 -22.66 -19.29
C LEU A 181 -27.38 -23.39 -18.53
N ARG A 182 -27.83 -24.53 -19.06
CA ARG A 182 -28.97 -25.30 -18.54
C ARG A 182 -28.58 -26.44 -17.60
N SER A 183 -27.29 -26.82 -17.58
CA SER A 183 -26.77 -27.89 -16.73
C SER A 183 -25.26 -27.75 -16.48
N LYS A 184 -24.76 -28.42 -15.44
CA LYS A 184 -23.32 -28.64 -15.23
C LYS A 184 -22.67 -29.38 -16.41
N ALA A 185 -23.37 -30.36 -16.99
CA ALA A 185 -22.89 -31.15 -18.12
C ALA A 185 -22.65 -30.32 -19.38
N GLU A 186 -23.50 -29.33 -19.67
CA GLU A 186 -23.30 -28.38 -20.79
C GLU A 186 -21.99 -27.60 -20.62
N LEU A 187 -21.72 -27.09 -19.41
CA LEU A 187 -20.47 -26.40 -19.11
C LEU A 187 -19.27 -27.35 -19.18
N ALA A 188 -19.38 -28.54 -18.61
CA ALA A 188 -18.31 -29.54 -18.63
C ALA A 188 -17.93 -29.95 -20.06
N ASP A 189 -18.90 -30.10 -20.98
CA ASP A 189 -18.62 -30.38 -22.38
C ASP A 189 -17.90 -29.22 -23.09
N ILE A 190 -18.30 -27.97 -22.81
CA ILE A 190 -17.63 -26.77 -23.32
C ILE A 190 -16.17 -26.70 -22.82
N VAL A 191 -15.94 -26.90 -21.52
CA VAL A 191 -14.60 -26.88 -20.91
C VAL A 191 -13.74 -28.00 -21.51
N ARG A 192 -14.26 -29.23 -21.57
CA ARG A 192 -13.57 -30.42 -22.11
C ARG A 192 -13.18 -30.27 -23.59
N ARG A 193 -13.99 -29.59 -24.40
CA ARG A 193 -13.69 -29.29 -25.81
C ARG A 193 -12.84 -28.04 -26.01
N GLY A 194 -12.48 -27.31 -24.95
CA GLY A 194 -11.81 -26.01 -25.06
C GLY A 194 -12.64 -24.94 -25.78
N ALA A 195 -13.98 -25.10 -25.82
CA ALA A 195 -14.88 -24.31 -26.65
C ALA A 195 -15.22 -22.93 -26.04
N TRP A 196 -14.25 -22.26 -25.41
CA TRP A 196 -14.40 -21.02 -24.63
C TRP A 196 -15.08 -19.87 -25.40
N ASN A 197 -14.88 -19.82 -26.72
CA ASN A 197 -15.53 -18.85 -27.61
C ASN A 197 -17.07 -18.96 -27.59
N SER A 198 -17.63 -20.15 -27.32
CA SER A 198 -19.07 -20.35 -27.17
C SER A 198 -19.65 -19.69 -25.91
N LEU A 199 -18.84 -19.50 -24.86
CA LEU A 199 -19.22 -18.73 -23.67
C LEU A 199 -19.06 -17.23 -23.93
N LEU A 200 -17.98 -16.83 -24.59
CA LEU A 200 -17.75 -15.43 -24.98
C LEU A 200 -18.87 -14.89 -25.89
N ALA A 201 -19.40 -15.72 -26.80
CA ALA A 201 -20.55 -15.37 -27.63
C ALA A 201 -21.81 -14.99 -26.82
N ARG A 202 -21.94 -15.45 -25.57
CA ARG A 202 -23.07 -15.13 -24.68
C ARG A 202 -22.91 -13.80 -23.92
N GLN A 203 -21.77 -13.12 -24.05
CA GLN A 203 -21.45 -11.87 -23.32
C GLN A 203 -22.50 -10.77 -23.55
N ALA A 204 -23.00 -10.59 -24.79
CA ALA A 204 -24.00 -9.57 -25.10
C ALA A 204 -25.36 -9.85 -24.42
N GLN A 205 -25.79 -11.11 -24.39
CA GLN A 205 -27.01 -11.55 -23.68
C GLN A 205 -26.87 -11.31 -22.17
N LEU A 206 -25.72 -11.68 -21.60
CA LEU A 206 -25.39 -11.48 -20.19
C LEU A 206 -25.41 -10.00 -19.79
N ILE A 207 -24.82 -9.11 -20.59
CA ILE A 207 -24.88 -7.66 -20.37
C ILE A 207 -26.33 -7.16 -20.46
N THR A 208 -27.11 -7.64 -21.43
CA THR A 208 -28.52 -7.22 -21.61
C THR A 208 -29.38 -7.64 -20.42
N HIS A 209 -29.22 -8.87 -19.91
CA HIS A 209 -29.92 -9.36 -18.71
C HIS A 209 -29.58 -8.54 -17.46
N LEU A 210 -28.29 -8.32 -17.19
CA LEU A 210 -27.81 -7.57 -16.02
C LEU A 210 -28.07 -6.07 -16.10
N THR A 211 -28.29 -5.51 -17.30
CA THR A 211 -28.69 -4.10 -17.48
C THR A 211 -30.20 -3.92 -17.50
N GLY A 212 -30.99 -4.87 -18.00
CA GLY A 212 -32.44 -4.78 -18.07
C GLY A 212 -33.10 -4.57 -16.70
N SER A 213 -32.49 -5.09 -15.64
CA SER A 213 -32.98 -4.93 -14.26
C SER A 213 -32.66 -3.56 -13.63
N ASP A 214 -31.71 -2.78 -14.16
CA ASP A 214 -31.30 -1.47 -13.61
C ASP A 214 -30.59 -0.58 -14.65
N ALA A 215 -31.21 -0.34 -15.81
CA ALA A 215 -30.56 0.34 -16.93
C ALA A 215 -30.14 1.78 -16.57
N MET A 216 -30.97 2.47 -15.78
CA MET A 216 -30.72 3.85 -15.36
C MET A 216 -29.63 3.94 -14.27
N GLY A 217 -29.60 3.01 -13.31
CA GLY A 217 -28.54 2.93 -12.31
C GLY A 217 -27.19 2.55 -12.91
N VAL A 218 -27.13 1.63 -13.88
CA VAL A 218 -25.90 1.30 -14.64
C VAL A 218 -25.34 2.57 -15.30
N ARG A 219 -26.16 3.32 -16.05
CA ARG A 219 -25.73 4.54 -16.74
C ARG A 219 -25.26 5.62 -15.76
N MET A 220 -25.98 5.79 -14.64
CA MET A 220 -25.60 6.71 -13.56
C MET A 220 -24.27 6.31 -12.89
N ARG A 221 -24.05 5.02 -12.61
CA ARG A 221 -22.78 4.51 -12.04
C ARG A 221 -21.61 4.72 -12.99
N GLN A 222 -21.77 4.46 -14.28
CA GLN A 222 -20.75 4.73 -15.30
C GLN A 222 -20.38 6.22 -15.36
N PHE A 223 -21.38 7.12 -15.30
CA PHE A 223 -21.17 8.57 -15.33
C PHE A 223 -20.49 9.09 -14.05
N LYS A 224 -21.01 8.73 -12.87
CA LYS A 224 -20.40 9.05 -11.57
C LYS A 224 -18.95 8.59 -11.48
N GLY A 225 -18.65 7.35 -11.91
CA GLY A 225 -17.30 6.80 -11.93
C GLY A 225 -16.31 7.64 -12.75
N ARG A 226 -16.73 8.15 -13.92
CA ARG A 226 -15.90 9.03 -14.77
C ARG A 226 -15.63 10.39 -14.13
N ILE A 227 -16.63 11.00 -13.49
CA ILE A 227 -16.50 12.31 -12.83
C ILE A 227 -15.61 12.22 -11.58
N LEU A 228 -15.86 11.24 -10.71
CA LEU A 228 -15.09 11.06 -9.46
C LEU A 228 -13.60 10.81 -9.73
N ARG A 229 -13.27 10.05 -10.79
CA ARG A 229 -11.88 9.84 -11.23
C ARG A 229 -11.19 11.13 -11.68
N LYS A 230 -11.91 12.09 -12.30
CA LYS A 230 -11.35 13.40 -12.67
C LYS A 230 -11.18 14.32 -11.46
N LEU A 231 -12.15 14.36 -10.55
CA LEU A 231 -12.10 15.19 -9.33
C LEU A 231 -10.98 14.76 -8.36
N ASN A 232 -10.60 13.48 -8.38
CA ASN A 232 -9.49 12.90 -7.62
C ASN A 232 -8.20 13.76 -7.71
N ALA A 233 -7.81 14.20 -8.91
CA ALA A 233 -6.58 14.98 -9.13
C ALA A 233 -6.58 16.33 -8.40
N ALA A 234 -7.70 17.06 -8.44
CA ALA A 234 -7.83 18.37 -7.79
C ALA A 234 -7.88 18.28 -6.26
N ILE A 235 -8.56 17.25 -5.73
CA ILE A 235 -8.69 17.05 -4.27
C ILE A 235 -7.33 16.65 -3.64
N ASN A 236 -6.55 15.80 -4.32
CA ASN A 236 -5.22 15.38 -3.86
C ASN A 236 -4.24 16.56 -3.66
N PHE A 237 -4.39 17.63 -4.45
CA PHE A 237 -3.57 18.82 -4.33
C PHE A 237 -3.87 19.63 -3.04
N ARG A 238 -5.14 19.66 -2.60
CA ARG A 238 -5.56 20.40 -1.40
C ARG A 238 -5.26 19.68 -0.08
N ARG A 239 -5.23 18.34 -0.08
CA ARG A 239 -4.84 17.53 1.08
C ARG A 239 -4.02 16.32 0.62
N PRO A 240 -2.69 16.46 0.41
CA PRO A 240 -1.85 15.33 0.02
C PRO A 240 -1.86 14.26 1.12
N ARG A 241 -2.16 13.02 0.74
CA ARG A 241 -2.13 11.84 1.62
C ARG A 241 -0.73 11.21 1.75
N ALA A 242 0.23 11.66 0.95
CA ALA A 242 1.63 11.25 1.07
C ALA A 242 2.31 11.90 2.28
N VAL A 243 3.35 11.21 2.76
CA VAL A 243 4.19 11.60 3.89
C VAL A 243 5.50 12.20 3.36
N SER A 244 6.03 13.18 4.10
CA SER A 244 7.36 13.77 3.91
C SER A 244 8.27 13.41 5.09
N VAL A 245 9.48 12.95 4.79
CA VAL A 245 10.41 12.40 5.78
C VAL A 245 11.77 13.04 5.61
N ALA A 246 12.37 13.58 6.67
CA ALA A 246 13.78 13.98 6.64
C ALA A 246 14.67 12.88 7.21
N VAL A 247 15.70 12.48 6.49
CA VAL A 247 16.73 11.55 6.98
C VAL A 247 18.00 12.33 7.28
N LEU A 248 18.31 12.38 8.57
CA LEU A 248 19.52 12.95 9.16
C LEU A 248 20.48 11.81 9.50
N ALA A 249 21.77 12.06 9.33
CA ALA A 249 22.82 11.09 9.57
C ALA A 249 24.18 11.83 9.62
N PRO A 250 25.10 11.44 10.53
CA PRO A 250 26.51 11.72 10.32
C PRO A 250 27.00 10.99 9.06
N ASP A 251 28.09 11.47 8.45
CA ASP A 251 28.59 10.87 7.22
C ASP A 251 29.11 9.44 7.50
N GLY A 252 28.72 8.47 6.66
CA GLY A 252 29.01 7.04 6.85
C GLY A 252 27.86 6.18 7.42
N ALA A 253 26.78 6.78 7.95
CA ALA A 253 25.71 6.02 8.63
C ALA A 253 24.72 5.26 7.72
N GLY A 254 25.10 4.92 6.48
CA GLY A 254 24.25 4.14 5.56
C GLY A 254 23.04 4.88 4.95
N LYS A 255 22.92 6.20 5.14
CA LYS A 255 21.79 7.01 4.65
C LYS A 255 21.47 6.77 3.17
N SER A 256 22.47 6.81 2.27
CA SER A 256 22.23 6.61 0.84
C SER A 256 21.62 5.24 0.57
N THR A 257 22.20 4.19 1.13
CA THR A 257 21.72 2.79 1.08
C THR A 257 20.27 2.67 1.53
N VAL A 258 19.92 3.28 2.68
CA VAL A 258 18.53 3.27 3.18
C VAL A 258 17.59 4.01 2.22
N THR A 259 17.98 5.19 1.70
CA THR A 259 17.12 5.96 0.77
C THR A 259 16.96 5.31 -0.60
N GLU A 260 17.96 4.58 -1.07
CA GLU A 260 17.95 3.83 -2.32
C GLU A 260 17.11 2.55 -2.17
N GLY A 261 17.36 1.76 -1.12
CA GLY A 261 16.54 0.60 -0.78
C GLY A 261 15.07 0.95 -0.57
N LEU A 262 14.74 2.09 0.06
CA LEU A 262 13.36 2.60 0.12
C LEU A 262 12.80 2.93 -1.27
N ALA A 263 13.59 3.50 -2.17
CA ALA A 263 13.12 3.84 -3.51
C ALA A 263 12.75 2.62 -4.36
N HIS A 264 13.37 1.47 -4.10
CA HIS A 264 13.02 0.19 -4.72
C HIS A 264 11.91 -0.55 -3.98
N THR A 265 11.96 -0.63 -2.64
CA THR A 265 11.10 -1.53 -1.85
C THR A 265 9.81 -0.91 -1.30
N PHE A 266 9.64 0.42 -1.31
CA PHE A 266 8.47 1.07 -0.71
C PHE A 266 7.25 1.07 -1.64
N TYR A 267 6.05 0.81 -1.08
CA TYR A 267 4.81 0.65 -1.86
C TYR A 267 4.44 1.86 -2.74
N PHE A 268 4.67 3.07 -2.23
CA PHE A 268 4.45 4.29 -2.99
C PHE A 268 5.75 4.76 -3.67
N PRO A 269 5.71 5.27 -4.92
CA PRO A 269 6.90 5.76 -5.57
C PRO A 269 7.61 6.83 -4.73
N VAL A 270 8.91 6.64 -4.49
CA VAL A 270 9.70 7.52 -3.64
C VAL A 270 10.37 8.63 -4.46
N ARG A 271 10.57 9.79 -3.86
CA ARG A 271 11.43 10.85 -4.41
C ARG A 271 12.34 11.45 -3.35
N THR A 272 13.64 11.21 -3.50
CA THR A 272 14.68 11.86 -2.69
C THR A 272 14.95 13.28 -3.20
N ILE A 273 15.04 14.25 -2.29
CA ILE A 273 15.36 15.66 -2.55
C ILE A 273 16.43 16.11 -1.55
N TYR A 274 17.62 16.47 -2.03
CA TYR A 274 18.67 17.00 -1.16
C TYR A 274 18.33 18.40 -0.64
N MET A 275 18.27 18.56 0.69
CA MET A 275 18.00 19.84 1.36
C MET A 275 19.14 20.31 2.28
N GLY A 276 20.29 19.66 2.28
CA GLY A 276 21.48 20.13 3.03
C GLY A 276 21.88 21.57 2.66
N LEU A 277 22.13 22.39 3.69
CA LEU A 277 22.40 23.83 3.59
C LEU A 277 23.85 24.16 3.19
N TYR A 278 24.80 23.29 3.53
CA TYR A 278 26.24 23.51 3.42
C TYR A 278 26.87 22.54 2.42
N GLN A 279 26.34 22.54 1.20
CA GLN A 279 26.95 21.80 0.10
C GLN A 279 28.32 22.44 -0.24
N LYS A 280 29.42 21.67 -0.16
CA LYS A 280 30.71 22.06 -0.77
C LYS A 280 30.42 22.40 -2.23
N GLN A 281 30.66 23.64 -2.63
CA GLN A 281 30.36 24.08 -3.99
C GLN A 281 31.33 23.39 -4.95
N SER A 282 30.82 22.67 -5.94
CA SER A 282 31.63 22.43 -7.15
C SER A 282 32.00 23.80 -7.73
N ALA A 283 33.29 24.11 -7.71
CA ALA A 283 33.82 25.34 -8.27
C ALA A 283 33.46 25.39 -9.76
N GLY A 284 32.60 26.33 -10.17
CA GLY A 284 32.20 26.47 -11.57
C GLY A 284 30.94 27.28 -11.84
N LYS A 285 29.92 27.24 -10.96
CA LYS A 285 28.66 28.01 -11.15
C LYS A 285 28.21 28.73 -9.89
N ARG A 286 28.70 29.97 -9.70
CA ARG A 286 28.12 30.95 -8.76
C ARG A 286 26.73 31.37 -9.27
N SER A 287 25.70 30.57 -8.97
CA SER A 287 24.32 30.90 -9.35
C SER A 287 23.90 32.27 -8.80
N LEU A 288 23.01 32.99 -9.50
CA LEU A 288 22.50 34.31 -9.06
C LEU A 288 22.04 34.32 -7.59
N LEU A 289 21.27 33.30 -7.18
CA LEU A 289 20.85 33.13 -5.77
C LEU A 289 22.03 33.00 -4.79
N GLY A 290 23.20 32.49 -5.20
CA GLY A 290 24.39 32.42 -4.36
C GLY A 290 24.96 33.79 -4.00
N ARG A 291 24.75 34.82 -4.84
CA ARG A 291 25.17 36.21 -4.57
C ARG A 291 24.23 36.92 -3.58
N MET A 292 23.00 36.43 -3.40
CA MET A 292 21.98 37.00 -2.50
C MET A 292 22.12 36.54 -1.03
N GLY A 293 23.30 36.06 -0.63
CA GLY A 293 23.65 35.80 0.77
C GLY A 293 22.72 34.84 1.53
N LEU A 294 21.91 35.38 2.44
CA LEU A 294 20.92 34.64 3.25
C LEU A 294 19.61 34.42 2.48
N ALA A 295 19.05 35.48 1.87
CA ALA A 295 17.78 35.44 1.14
C ALA A 295 17.80 34.40 0.02
N GLY A 296 18.91 34.32 -0.73
CA GLY A 296 19.08 33.32 -1.79
C GLY A 296 19.16 31.87 -1.30
N ARG A 297 19.58 31.62 -0.05
CA ARG A 297 19.51 30.28 0.56
C ARG A 297 18.07 29.92 0.92
N ILE A 298 17.35 30.84 1.56
CA ILE A 298 15.94 30.67 1.93
C ILE A 298 15.11 30.38 0.67
N LEU A 299 15.24 31.22 -0.36
CA LEU A 299 14.55 31.03 -1.64
C LEU A 299 14.90 29.69 -2.30
N ARG A 300 16.17 29.26 -2.25
CA ARG A 300 16.58 27.94 -2.78
C ARG A 300 15.92 26.78 -2.04
N GLN A 301 15.79 26.85 -0.72
CA GLN A 301 15.09 25.81 0.06
C GLN A 301 13.59 25.83 -0.22
N TRP A 302 12.96 27.01 -0.32
CA TRP A 302 11.56 27.13 -0.74
C TRP A 302 11.30 26.57 -2.14
N LEU A 303 12.18 26.80 -3.11
CA LEU A 303 12.06 26.23 -4.46
C LEU A 303 12.16 24.69 -4.45
N ARG A 304 13.10 24.14 -3.67
CA ARG A 304 13.22 22.68 -3.45
C ARG A 304 11.98 22.11 -2.75
N TYR A 305 11.46 22.80 -1.73
CA TYR A 305 10.26 22.40 -0.99
C TYR A 305 8.98 22.51 -1.85
N GLY A 306 8.85 23.53 -2.70
CA GLY A 306 7.78 23.61 -3.70
C GLY A 306 7.80 22.43 -4.69
N GLY A 307 9.00 22.00 -5.09
CA GLY A 307 9.20 20.75 -5.83
C GLY A 307 8.72 19.51 -5.06
N ALA A 308 8.95 19.45 -3.74
CA ALA A 308 8.45 18.40 -2.87
C ALA A 308 6.92 18.39 -2.78
N LEU A 309 6.27 19.55 -2.61
CA LEU A 309 4.80 19.66 -2.56
C LEU A 309 4.14 19.09 -3.83
N ARG A 310 4.73 19.31 -5.01
CA ARG A 310 4.26 18.70 -6.27
C ARG A 310 4.33 17.17 -6.23
N HIS A 311 5.39 16.59 -5.66
CA HIS A 311 5.53 15.14 -5.53
C HIS A 311 4.58 14.55 -4.47
N LEU A 312 4.35 15.24 -3.35
CA LEU A 312 3.37 14.87 -2.33
C LEU A 312 1.93 14.88 -2.88
N ALA A 313 1.58 15.89 -3.69
CA ALA A 313 0.29 15.94 -4.41
C ALA A 313 0.15 14.80 -5.44
N GLN A 314 1.25 14.36 -6.04
CA GLN A 314 1.33 13.16 -6.89
C GLN A 314 1.36 11.83 -6.10
N ARG A 315 1.09 11.86 -4.78
CA ARG A 315 1.08 10.70 -3.87
C ARG A 315 2.42 9.96 -3.73
N ARG A 316 3.53 10.63 -4.01
CA ARG A 316 4.88 10.07 -3.83
C ARG A 316 5.36 10.31 -2.41
N LEU A 317 6.00 9.31 -1.80
CA LEU A 317 6.79 9.52 -0.57
C LEU A 317 7.93 10.48 -0.91
N VAL A 318 8.06 11.58 -0.16
CA VAL A 318 9.23 12.47 -0.32
C VAL A 318 10.20 12.24 0.82
N ILE A 319 11.45 11.93 0.46
CA ILE A 319 12.56 11.84 1.41
C ILE A 319 13.46 13.05 1.22
N PHE A 320 13.75 13.77 2.29
CA PHE A 320 14.75 14.83 2.31
C PHE A 320 16.08 14.26 2.78
N ASP A 321 17.09 14.30 1.90
CA ASP A 321 18.48 14.01 2.26
C ASP A 321 19.07 15.28 2.89
N ARG A 322 19.34 15.20 4.21
CA ARG A 322 19.57 16.34 5.11
C ARG A 322 18.38 17.30 5.11
N TYR A 323 18.35 18.26 6.05
CA TYR A 323 17.25 19.23 6.11
C TYR A 323 17.72 20.62 6.52
N THR A 324 16.79 21.56 6.64
CA THR A 324 17.06 22.91 7.16
C THR A 324 17.65 22.88 8.58
N TYR A 325 17.37 21.81 9.35
CA TYR A 325 17.95 21.54 10.67
C TYR A 325 19.48 21.48 10.70
N ASP A 326 20.15 21.26 9.55
CA ASP A 326 21.61 21.40 9.42
C ASP A 326 22.12 22.80 9.87
N ALA A 327 21.27 23.83 9.87
CA ALA A 327 21.61 25.16 10.43
C ALA A 327 21.89 25.16 11.94
N LEU A 328 21.45 24.11 12.65
CA LEU A 328 21.59 23.95 14.10
C LEU A 328 22.80 23.09 14.50
N LEU A 329 23.42 22.39 13.54
CA LEU A 329 24.53 21.44 13.74
C LEU A 329 25.91 22.13 13.80
N THR A 330 26.06 23.19 14.59
CA THR A 330 27.39 23.77 14.84
C THR A 330 27.61 24.07 16.30
N ALA A 331 28.60 23.37 16.87
CA ALA A 331 29.29 23.80 18.06
C ALA A 331 30.23 24.96 17.69
N ASP A 332 29.84 26.17 18.09
CA ASP A 332 30.73 27.32 18.25
C ASP A 332 30.23 28.07 19.48
N GLY A 333 31.06 28.14 20.52
CA GLY A 333 30.89 29.13 21.57
C GLY A 333 30.92 30.54 20.97
N ASP A 334 30.26 31.49 21.63
CA ASP A 334 30.30 32.92 21.27
C ASP A 334 29.70 33.31 19.90
N ALA A 335 28.74 32.51 19.40
CA ALA A 335 27.89 32.88 18.27
C ALA A 335 26.84 33.95 18.68
N GLY A 336 27.26 35.22 18.76
CA GLY A 336 26.41 36.35 19.14
C GLY A 336 25.05 36.44 18.41
N TRP A 337 24.05 37.01 19.07
CA TRP A 337 22.60 36.86 18.78
C TRP A 337 22.18 36.96 17.30
N ARG A 338 22.83 37.81 16.49
CA ARG A 338 22.56 37.93 15.03
C ARG A 338 22.86 36.63 14.28
N LYS A 339 23.95 35.92 14.62
CA LYS A 339 24.27 34.60 14.04
C LYS A 339 23.23 33.57 14.46
N GLN A 340 22.79 33.60 15.72
CA GLN A 340 21.78 32.68 16.26
C GLN A 340 20.40 32.89 15.62
N GLY A 341 19.92 34.13 15.51
CA GLY A 341 18.68 34.45 14.82
C GLY A 341 18.69 34.04 13.34
N ARG A 342 19.83 34.23 12.66
CA ARG A 342 20.03 33.72 11.28
C ARG A 342 20.01 32.19 11.18
N ARG A 343 20.61 31.47 12.13
CA ARG A 343 20.54 29.99 12.21
C ARG A 343 19.11 29.52 12.44
N TRP A 344 18.40 30.11 13.41
CA TRP A 344 17.00 29.82 13.70
C TRP A 344 16.09 30.05 12.47
N LEU A 345 16.26 31.19 11.79
CA LEU A 345 15.47 31.51 10.60
C LEU A 345 15.78 30.55 9.45
N LEU A 346 17.04 30.12 9.28
CA LEU A 346 17.38 29.07 8.30
C LEU A 346 16.81 27.70 8.67
N ALA A 347 16.79 27.32 9.95
CA ALA A 347 16.26 26.04 10.42
C ALA A 347 14.74 25.95 10.22
N ASN A 348 14.02 27.05 10.44
CA ASN A 348 12.56 27.13 10.36
C ASN A 348 12.05 27.74 9.04
N CYS A 349 12.91 27.87 8.00
CA CYS A 349 12.49 28.51 6.76
C CYS A 349 11.54 27.67 5.91
N CYS A 350 11.47 26.35 6.12
CA CYS A 350 10.52 25.45 5.46
C CYS A 350 9.62 24.77 6.50
N PRO A 351 8.37 24.39 6.14
CA PRO A 351 7.48 23.66 7.04
C PRO A 351 8.10 22.33 7.47
N ALA A 352 7.93 21.96 8.74
CA ALA A 352 8.48 20.72 9.28
C ALA A 352 7.97 19.48 8.50
N PRO A 353 8.84 18.48 8.23
CA PRO A 353 8.42 17.21 7.66
C PRO A 353 7.54 16.43 8.65
N ASP A 354 6.77 15.48 8.13
CA ASP A 354 5.87 14.65 8.93
C ASP A 354 6.61 13.73 9.90
N LEU A 355 7.83 13.31 9.52
CA LEU A 355 8.74 12.50 10.33
C LEU A 355 10.19 12.96 10.12
N VAL A 356 10.99 12.99 11.19
CA VAL A 356 12.45 13.12 11.11
C VAL A 356 13.08 11.84 11.64
N ILE A 357 13.99 11.25 10.88
CA ILE A 357 14.72 10.05 11.23
C ILE A 357 16.20 10.42 11.36
N LEU A 358 16.81 10.09 12.50
CA LEU A 358 18.25 10.13 12.69
C LEU A 358 18.80 8.71 12.66
N LEU A 359 19.69 8.41 11.71
CA LEU A 359 20.48 7.18 11.72
C LEU A 359 21.68 7.38 12.66
N ASP A 360 21.75 6.61 13.74
CA ASP A 360 22.76 6.72 14.79
C ASP A 360 23.72 5.54 14.79
N ALA A 361 25.02 5.80 14.77
CA ALA A 361 26.06 4.78 14.95
C ALA A 361 27.34 5.42 15.53
N PRO A 362 28.17 4.69 16.28
CA PRO A 362 29.42 5.21 16.86
C PRO A 362 30.41 5.72 15.82
N GLY A 363 31.17 6.77 16.16
CA GLY A 363 32.17 7.39 15.28
C GLY A 363 33.20 6.41 14.70
N GLU A 364 33.64 5.42 15.48
CA GLU A 364 34.56 4.36 15.05
C GLU A 364 33.99 3.48 13.94
N LEU A 365 32.71 3.10 14.06
CA LEU A 365 32.02 2.26 13.08
C LEU A 365 31.71 3.04 11.79
N LEU A 366 31.37 4.33 11.92
CA LEU A 366 31.23 5.26 10.79
C LEU A 366 32.55 5.43 10.03
N PHE A 367 33.67 5.55 10.76
CA PHE A 367 35.01 5.61 10.18
C PHE A 367 35.34 4.32 9.43
N ALA A 368 35.16 3.15 10.07
CA ALA A 368 35.42 1.85 9.45
C ALA A 368 34.60 1.61 8.15
N ARG A 369 33.38 2.15 8.05
CA ARG A 369 32.53 2.02 6.85
C ARG A 369 32.95 2.89 5.66
N LYS A 370 33.59 4.05 5.88
CA LYS A 370 33.78 5.06 4.81
C LYS A 370 35.11 5.82 4.80
N GLY A 371 35.81 5.93 5.93
CA GLY A 371 37.15 6.52 6.03
C GLY A 371 37.28 8.04 5.78
N GLU A 372 36.19 8.79 5.53
CA GLU A 372 36.27 10.19 5.08
C GLU A 372 36.72 11.21 6.14
N HIS A 373 36.57 10.90 7.43
CA HIS A 373 36.82 11.78 8.57
C HIS A 373 37.30 10.96 9.77
N THR A 374 38.03 11.55 10.72
CA THR A 374 38.49 10.81 11.91
C THR A 374 37.32 10.38 12.82
N ALA A 375 37.52 9.32 13.60
CA ALA A 375 36.49 8.76 14.47
C ALA A 375 35.97 9.78 15.52
N GLU A 376 36.85 10.62 16.05
CA GLU A 376 36.52 11.66 17.04
C GLU A 376 35.68 12.78 16.42
N LEU A 377 35.96 13.16 15.17
CA LEU A 377 35.16 14.14 14.44
C LEU A 377 33.77 13.58 14.11
N LEU A 378 33.69 12.30 13.75
CA LEU A 378 32.42 11.61 13.47
C LEU A 378 31.58 11.44 14.75
N GLU A 379 32.19 11.11 15.89
CA GLU A 379 31.50 11.07 17.18
C GLU A 379 31.04 12.48 17.60
N THR A 380 31.85 13.51 17.38
CA THR A 380 31.44 14.91 17.61
C THR A 380 30.22 15.29 16.75
N GLN A 381 30.18 14.88 15.47
CA GLN A 381 29.01 15.08 14.60
C GLN A 381 27.79 14.30 15.11
N ARG A 382 27.97 13.04 15.52
CA ARG A 382 26.92 12.20 16.08
C ARG A 382 26.26 12.86 17.29
N GLN A 383 27.05 13.35 18.26
CA GLN A 383 26.54 14.06 19.44
C GLN A 383 25.79 15.35 19.08
N GLN A 384 26.22 16.10 18.05
CA GLN A 384 25.49 17.26 17.54
C GLN A 384 24.12 16.89 16.94
N TYR A 385 24.03 15.79 16.18
CA TYR A 385 22.77 15.28 15.66
C TYR A 385 21.84 14.79 16.78
N LEU A 386 22.36 14.02 17.75
CA LEU A 386 21.60 13.57 18.93
C LEU A 386 21.03 14.75 19.72
N GLY A 387 21.80 15.84 19.88
CA GLY A 387 21.35 17.08 20.51
C GLY A 387 20.16 17.77 19.83
N LEU A 388 19.86 17.46 18.56
CA LEU A 388 18.65 17.95 17.89
C LEU A 388 17.35 17.35 18.44
N ARG A 389 17.41 16.19 19.12
CA ARG A 389 16.24 15.52 19.71
C ARG A 389 15.46 16.44 20.65
N ASN A 390 16.18 17.28 21.40
CA ASN A 390 15.60 18.24 22.35
C ASN A 390 14.92 19.44 21.67
N ARG A 391 15.07 19.60 20.35
CA ARG A 391 14.55 20.72 19.55
C ARG A 391 13.53 20.29 18.48
N ILE A 392 13.44 19.00 18.18
CA ILE A 392 12.63 18.45 17.09
C ILE A 392 11.71 17.35 17.68
N PRO A 393 10.44 17.66 18.01
CA PRO A 393 9.56 16.73 18.74
C PRO A 393 9.17 15.48 17.95
N ASN A 394 9.26 15.52 16.61
CA ASN A 394 8.97 14.38 15.72
C ASN A 394 10.24 13.62 15.27
N MET A 395 11.38 13.78 15.98
CA MET A 395 12.62 13.07 15.65
C MET A 395 12.67 11.69 16.29
N THR A 396 12.78 10.66 15.46
CA THR A 396 13.00 9.26 15.87
C THR A 396 14.45 8.90 15.59
N VAL A 397 15.14 8.34 16.57
CA VAL A 397 16.50 7.78 16.40
C VAL A 397 16.36 6.31 16.00
N VAL A 398 17.10 5.89 14.98
CA VAL A 398 17.19 4.51 14.52
C VAL A 398 18.65 4.09 14.64
N ASP A 399 18.86 3.00 15.37
CA ASP A 399 20.16 2.35 15.48
C ASP A 399 20.63 1.85 14.11
N ALA A 400 21.78 2.35 13.66
CA ALA A 400 22.43 2.02 12.40
C ALA A 400 23.72 1.22 12.58
N THR A 401 23.99 0.65 13.77
CA THR A 401 25.03 -0.39 13.94
C THR A 401 24.57 -1.74 13.38
N GLN A 402 23.25 -1.95 13.31
CA GLN A 402 22.60 -3.11 12.69
C GLN A 402 22.88 -3.20 11.18
N ASP A 403 22.52 -4.35 10.60
CA ASP A 403 22.56 -4.55 9.15
C ASP A 403 21.68 -3.54 8.39
N SER A 404 22.12 -3.13 7.20
CA SER A 404 21.46 -2.11 6.39
C SER A 404 20.03 -2.46 5.98
N GLU A 405 19.71 -3.73 5.75
CA GLU A 405 18.33 -4.15 5.45
C GLU A 405 17.44 -4.10 6.69
N GLN A 406 17.97 -4.46 7.86
CA GLN A 406 17.24 -4.34 9.12
C GLN A 406 16.96 -2.87 9.49
N VAL A 407 17.91 -1.98 9.22
CA VAL A 407 17.73 -0.52 9.32
C VAL A 407 16.66 -0.05 8.33
N ARG A 408 16.73 -0.47 7.06
CA ARG A 408 15.73 -0.13 6.03
C ARG A 408 14.33 -0.59 6.44
N ARG A 409 14.15 -1.84 6.87
CA ARG A 409 12.87 -2.40 7.36
C ARG A 409 12.28 -1.58 8.50
N THR A 410 13.11 -1.20 9.46
CA THR A 410 12.72 -0.36 10.60
C THR A 410 12.28 1.03 10.13
N VAL A 411 13.02 1.63 9.20
CA VAL A 411 12.64 2.92 8.59
C VAL A 411 11.34 2.81 7.80
N THR A 412 11.15 1.78 6.98
CA THR A 412 9.90 1.51 6.25
C THR A 412 8.70 1.47 7.21
N ALA A 413 8.82 0.72 8.32
CA ALA A 413 7.76 0.63 9.33
C ALA A 413 7.46 1.97 10.03
N LEU A 414 8.47 2.80 10.33
CA LEU A 414 8.28 4.14 10.90
C LEU A 414 7.58 5.11 9.92
N ILE A 415 7.94 5.05 8.65
CA ILE A 415 7.28 5.83 7.60
C ILE A 415 5.83 5.35 7.43
N TRP A 416 5.59 4.03 7.44
CA TRP A 416 4.23 3.47 7.35
C TRP A 416 3.34 3.87 8.52
N ARG A 417 3.85 3.84 9.76
CA ARG A 417 3.17 4.38 10.95
C ARG A 417 2.80 5.87 10.79
N SER A 418 3.59 6.64 10.04
CA SER A 418 3.28 8.04 9.74
C SER A 418 2.11 8.20 8.75
N TYR A 419 1.95 7.29 7.78
CA TYR A 419 0.75 7.22 6.93
C TYR A 419 -0.51 6.90 7.75
N LEU A 420 -0.43 5.92 8.65
CA LEU A 420 -1.54 5.55 9.55
C LEU A 420 -1.99 6.72 10.42
N ARG A 421 -1.04 7.39 11.10
CA ARG A 421 -1.33 8.59 11.91
C ARG A 421 -1.97 9.72 11.12
N ARG A 422 -1.56 9.91 9.86
CA ARG A 422 -2.12 10.93 8.96
C ARG A 422 -3.56 10.61 8.53
N GLN A 423 -3.92 9.33 8.44
CA GLN A 423 -5.24 8.90 8.02
C GLN A 423 -6.26 8.79 9.17
N HIS A 424 -5.82 8.34 10.34
CA HIS A 424 -6.70 7.95 11.45
C HIS A 424 -6.50 8.76 12.75
N GLY A 425 -5.53 9.68 12.80
CA GLY A 425 -5.20 10.44 14.01
C GLY A 425 -4.10 9.79 14.85
N ARG A 426 -3.79 10.38 16.01
CA ARG A 426 -2.67 9.93 16.86
C ARG A 426 -2.97 8.65 17.64
N ASP A 427 -4.24 8.30 17.79
CA ASP A 427 -4.71 7.30 18.77
C ASP A 427 -4.79 5.87 18.21
N VAL A 428 -4.34 5.64 16.96
CA VAL A 428 -4.22 4.28 16.42
C VAL A 428 -3.06 3.56 17.11
N THR A 429 -3.43 2.82 18.16
CA THR A 429 -2.62 1.72 18.68
C THR A 429 -2.65 0.61 17.65
N VAL A 430 -1.58 0.49 16.87
CA VAL A 430 -1.39 -0.68 15.99
C VAL A 430 -1.21 -1.88 16.90
N ILE A 431 -2.12 -2.85 16.80
CA ILE A 431 -2.01 -4.12 17.50
C ILE A 431 -0.81 -4.83 16.88
N ASN A 432 0.29 -4.92 17.63
CA ASN A 432 1.35 -5.85 17.27
C ASN A 432 0.71 -7.24 17.27
N ALA A 433 0.72 -7.89 16.11
CA ALA A 433 0.30 -9.28 15.96
C ALA A 433 0.94 -10.10 17.10
N PRO A 434 0.17 -10.81 17.94
CA PRO A 434 0.78 -11.79 18.83
C PRO A 434 1.56 -12.77 17.96
N ALA A 435 2.72 -13.22 18.43
CA ALA A 435 3.43 -14.30 17.77
C ALA A 435 2.50 -15.52 17.77
N VAL A 436 1.88 -15.81 16.62
CA VAL A 436 1.04 -17.00 16.45
C VAL A 436 2.00 -18.17 16.42
N ASN A 437 2.16 -18.83 17.57
CA ASN A 437 3.00 -20.03 17.68
C ASN A 437 2.52 -21.06 16.65
N SER A 438 3.42 -21.41 15.74
CA SER A 438 3.16 -22.21 14.54
C SER A 438 2.59 -23.61 14.82
N GLU A 439 2.65 -24.07 16.07
CA GLU A 439 2.26 -25.40 16.52
C GLU A 439 0.74 -25.61 16.59
N SER A 440 -0.05 -24.55 16.68
CA SER A 440 -1.52 -24.63 16.85
C SER A 440 -2.32 -24.82 15.55
N VAL A 441 -1.66 -24.90 14.39
CA VAL A 441 -2.32 -24.98 13.06
C VAL A 441 -2.31 -26.41 12.47
N LEU A 442 -1.65 -27.37 13.14
CA LEU A 442 -1.59 -28.79 12.72
C LEU A 442 -2.40 -29.74 13.62
N ALA A 443 -3.23 -29.20 14.52
CA ALA A 443 -4.09 -29.98 15.40
C ALA A 443 -5.54 -29.46 15.37
N ASN A 444 -6.27 -29.83 14.31
CA ASN A 444 -7.71 -30.18 14.26
C ASN A 444 -8.20 -30.28 12.81
#